data_AF-A0A401QIM7-F1
#
_entry.id   AF-A0A401QIM7-F1
#
_cell.length_a   1.000
_cell.length_b   1.000
_cell.length_c   1.000
_cell.angle_alpha   90.00
_cell.angle_beta   90.00
_cell.angle_gamma   90.00
#
_symmetry.space_group_name_H-M   'P 1'
#
loop_
_entity.id
_entity.type
_entity.pdbx_description
1 polymer ?
#
loop_
_entity_poly.entity_id
_entity_poly.type
_entity_poly.pdbx_seq_one_letter_code
_entity_poly.pdbx_strand_id
1 'polypeptide(L)'
;MEAGQKKEIVETTKNLQQTFLSEKELLLKKEKMVEEEKAKLERLYDDEVKKSQSLKDEQSKQLKKLEDDKVKLLGSMEDALRKQREAENQVYEKQRELQEMEQKRQQKEKELADENQALKLRLEQLKPQMLGAKTNEMPPIQSVTVTPVAAVPNGRDVVDSTPGRKDSKLSFSGLRQPVPASRLQQTGILSKKQFDKLKKGSVTVQELCQKDSLKTYLQGKSCIAGLIIEPTNEKMSIYEAMKQGLLKASTGTMLLEAQAASGFIIDPIDDKKLPVNEAIREAIVGPELQDKLLSAERAVTGYKDPFTGNTISLFEAMNKDLIIPNQGIRLLQAQMATGGIIDPVNSHRLPLDQAYKQGIFDQDMNKTIASDTDETRGFFDPNTQENLSYFQLIGRCRRDPESGLSLLPLTDEAVNRKGGYSKEQAHDIFNTATVSVPAGKFSGKTVTIWELINSEYFTEDQRRDLIRQYMSGHVTIEKIIKFIITI
;
A
#
# COMPACT_ATOMS: atom_id res chain seq x y z
N MET A 1 5.88 91.46 -48.40
CA MET A 1 5.27 90.25 -47.81
C MET A 1 5.83 88.96 -48.42
N GLU A 2 5.99 88.84 -49.74
CA GLU A 2 6.49 87.61 -50.39
C GLU A 2 7.89 87.13 -49.95
N ALA A 3 8.83 88.04 -49.66
CA ALA A 3 10.19 87.66 -49.23
C ALA A 3 10.25 87.04 -47.82
N GLY A 4 9.28 87.37 -46.95
CA GLY A 4 9.16 86.79 -45.61
C GLY A 4 8.62 85.36 -45.66
N GLN A 5 7.55 85.13 -46.43
CA GLN A 5 6.97 83.80 -46.65
C GLN A 5 7.95 82.84 -47.32
N LYS A 6 8.75 83.30 -48.30
CA LYS A 6 9.78 82.44 -48.92
C LYS A 6 10.85 82.00 -47.93
N LYS A 7 11.28 82.86 -46.99
CA LYS A 7 12.25 82.49 -45.96
C LYS A 7 11.67 81.48 -44.97
N GLU A 8 10.43 81.67 -44.57
CA GLU A 8 9.72 80.77 -43.64
C GLU A 8 9.50 79.37 -44.25
N ILE A 9 9.17 79.29 -45.55
CA ILE A 9 9.04 78.02 -46.27
C ILE A 9 10.40 77.30 -46.37
N VAL A 10 11.49 78.03 -46.59
CA VAL A 10 12.84 77.44 -46.67
C VAL A 10 13.28 76.92 -45.30
N GLU A 11 13.00 77.65 -44.23
CA GLU A 11 13.36 77.27 -42.86
C GLU A 11 12.54 76.07 -42.37
N THR A 12 11.23 76.06 -42.63
CA THR A 12 10.35 74.91 -42.33
C THR A 12 10.75 73.67 -43.13
N THR A 13 11.09 73.81 -44.42
CA THR A 13 11.58 72.71 -45.25
C THR A 13 12.90 72.14 -44.71
N LYS A 14 13.83 73.00 -44.27
CA LYS A 14 15.11 72.58 -43.68
C LYS A 14 14.91 71.83 -42.36
N ASN A 15 14.02 72.32 -41.50
CA ASN A 15 13.69 71.66 -40.23
C ASN A 15 13.03 70.29 -40.46
N LEU A 16 12.14 70.19 -41.46
CA LEU A 16 11.49 68.93 -41.81
C LEU A 16 12.50 67.92 -42.38
N GLN A 17 13.41 68.36 -43.26
CA GLN A 17 14.51 67.52 -43.77
C GLN A 17 15.42 67.02 -42.65
N GLN A 18 15.77 67.88 -41.69
CA GLN A 18 16.61 67.50 -40.56
C GLN A 18 15.91 66.51 -39.62
N THR A 19 14.61 66.70 -39.38
CA THR A 19 13.77 65.76 -38.62
C THR A 19 13.69 64.40 -39.32
N PHE A 20 13.43 64.40 -40.63
CA PHE A 20 13.37 63.18 -41.43
C PHE A 20 14.70 62.40 -41.44
N LEU A 21 15.83 63.11 -41.53
CA LEU A 21 17.16 62.49 -41.45
C LEU A 21 17.40 61.85 -40.08
N SER A 22 17.01 62.53 -38.99
CA SER A 22 17.14 61.98 -37.63
C SER A 22 16.23 60.76 -37.40
N GLU A 23 14.99 60.81 -37.86
CA GLU A 23 14.07 59.67 -37.79
C GLU A 23 14.57 58.48 -38.62
N LYS A 24 15.11 58.74 -39.82
CA LYS A 24 15.72 57.71 -40.67
C LYS A 24 16.91 57.03 -39.97
N GLU A 25 17.80 57.80 -39.35
CA GLU A 25 18.92 57.24 -38.58
C GLU A 25 18.45 56.40 -37.39
N LEU A 26 17.40 56.85 -36.69
CA LEU A 26 16.82 56.10 -35.58
C LEU A 26 16.20 54.78 -36.05
N LEU A 27 15.50 54.79 -37.19
CA LEU A 27 14.91 53.59 -37.78
C LEU A 27 15.98 52.58 -38.22
N LEU A 28 17.03 53.05 -38.89
CA LEU A 28 18.19 52.20 -39.25
C LEU A 28 18.84 51.57 -38.03
N LYS A 29 18.96 52.32 -36.93
CA LYS A 29 19.49 51.79 -35.66
C LYS A 29 18.56 50.72 -35.07
N LYS A 30 17.25 50.94 -35.09
CA LYS A 30 16.26 49.95 -34.61
C LYS A 30 16.27 48.69 -35.47
N GLU A 31 16.31 48.83 -36.79
CA GLU A 31 16.38 47.70 -37.73
C GLU A 31 17.60 46.82 -37.44
N LYS A 32 18.77 47.43 -37.25
CA LYS A 32 19.99 46.69 -36.87
C LYS A 32 19.86 45.97 -35.53
N MET A 33 19.25 46.59 -34.52
CA MET A 33 19.02 45.94 -33.22
C MET A 33 18.08 44.74 -33.36
N VAL A 34 17.03 44.86 -34.18
CA VAL A 34 16.09 43.76 -34.46
C VAL A 34 16.78 42.61 -35.19
N GLU A 35 17.64 42.89 -36.18
CA GLU A 35 18.43 41.85 -36.86
C GLU A 35 19.39 41.13 -35.90
N GLU A 36 20.06 41.87 -35.01
CA GLU A 36 20.95 41.28 -34.01
C GLU A 36 20.20 40.41 -33.00
N GLU A 37 19.01 40.81 -32.55
CA GLU A 37 18.17 39.99 -31.68
C GLU A 37 17.60 38.76 -32.39
N LYS A 38 17.17 38.91 -33.65
CA LYS A 38 16.71 37.78 -34.47
C LYS A 38 17.82 36.73 -34.62
N ALA A 39 19.05 37.15 -34.92
CA ALA A 39 20.19 36.25 -35.04
C ALA A 39 20.53 35.53 -33.71
N LYS A 40 20.33 36.19 -32.56
CA LYS A 40 20.49 35.55 -31.24
C LYS A 40 19.41 34.50 -30.97
N LEU A 41 18.15 34.82 -31.29
CA LEU A 41 17.02 33.92 -31.13
C LEU A 41 17.16 32.67 -32.00
N GLU A 42 17.59 32.82 -33.26
CA GLU A 42 17.85 31.68 -34.15
C GLU A 42 18.92 30.74 -33.58
N ARG A 43 20.01 31.27 -33.01
CA ARG A 43 21.05 30.43 -32.37
C ARG A 43 20.52 29.68 -31.15
N LEU A 44 19.74 30.36 -30.30
CA LEU A 44 19.14 29.72 -29.13
C LEU A 44 18.17 28.61 -29.51
N TYR A 45 17.39 28.84 -30.57
CA TYR A 45 16.49 27.84 -31.12
C TYR A 45 17.25 26.60 -31.63
N ASP A 46 18.32 26.80 -32.41
CA ASP A 46 19.15 25.71 -32.92
C ASP A 46 19.81 24.88 -31.80
N ASP A 47 20.27 25.54 -30.73
CA ASP A 47 20.86 24.87 -29.58
C ASP A 47 19.81 24.06 -28.80
N GLU A 48 18.59 24.58 -28.65
CA GLU A 48 17.50 23.89 -27.97
C GLU A 48 17.01 22.68 -28.78
N VAL A 49 16.92 22.81 -30.10
CA VAL A 49 16.60 21.69 -31.00
C VAL A 49 17.66 20.59 -30.90
N LYS A 50 18.95 20.94 -30.88
CA LYS A 50 20.03 19.96 -30.70
C LYS A 50 19.96 19.23 -29.36
N LYS A 51 19.69 19.96 -28.27
CA LYS A 51 19.48 19.36 -26.93
C LYS A 51 18.29 18.41 -26.93
N SER A 52 17.17 18.83 -27.50
CA SER A 52 15.96 18.01 -27.61
C SER A 52 16.22 16.71 -28.37
N GLN A 53 16.94 16.79 -29.50
CA GLN A 53 17.31 15.62 -30.27
C GLN A 53 18.24 14.68 -29.49
N SER A 54 19.25 15.21 -28.81
CA SER A 54 20.16 14.41 -27.96
C SER A 54 19.42 13.70 -26.83
N LEU A 55 18.47 14.39 -26.18
CA LEU A 55 17.66 13.80 -25.12
C LEU A 55 16.77 12.67 -25.65
N LYS A 56 16.18 12.86 -26.84
CA LYS A 56 15.35 11.84 -27.51
C LYS A 56 16.16 10.61 -27.89
N ASP A 57 17.38 10.80 -28.38
CA ASP A 57 18.30 9.71 -28.72
C ASP A 57 18.73 8.93 -27.46
N GLU A 58 18.95 9.63 -26.34
CA GLU A 58 19.27 9.02 -25.05
C GLU A 58 18.08 8.22 -24.49
N GLN A 59 16.87 8.77 -24.53
CA GLN A 59 15.65 8.05 -24.17
C GLN A 59 15.45 6.79 -25.03
N SER A 60 15.68 6.88 -26.33
CA SER A 60 15.58 5.72 -27.22
C SER A 60 16.62 4.64 -26.90
N LYS A 61 17.84 5.02 -26.50
CA LYS A 61 18.86 4.05 -26.04
C LYS A 61 18.48 3.39 -24.72
N GLN A 62 17.93 4.16 -23.77
CA GLN A 62 17.45 3.62 -22.49
C GLN A 62 16.29 2.63 -22.68
N LEU A 63 15.32 2.96 -23.53
CA LEU A 63 14.20 2.07 -23.86
C LEU A 63 14.69 0.76 -24.50
N LYS A 64 15.65 0.83 -25.42
CA LYS A 64 16.22 -0.36 -26.04
C LYS A 64 16.93 -1.25 -25.00
N LYS A 65 17.70 -0.65 -24.09
CA LYS A 65 18.37 -1.38 -23.00
C LYS A 65 17.35 -2.07 -22.08
N LEU A 66 16.27 -1.37 -21.72
CA LEU A 66 15.18 -1.93 -20.92
C LEU A 66 14.52 -3.12 -21.60
N GLU A 67 14.27 -3.05 -22.91
CA GLU A 67 13.68 -4.18 -23.66
C GLU A 67 14.65 -5.38 -23.71
N ASP A 68 15.94 -5.14 -23.94
CA ASP A 68 16.97 -6.18 -23.93
C ASP A 68 17.07 -6.87 -22.55
N ASP A 69 17.02 -6.08 -21.46
CA ASP A 69 17.06 -6.60 -20.09
C ASP A 69 15.78 -7.38 -19.74
N LYS A 70 14.62 -6.92 -20.22
CA LYS A 70 13.33 -7.62 -20.09
C LYS A 70 13.36 -8.99 -20.79
N VAL A 71 13.90 -9.07 -22.00
CA VAL A 71 14.03 -10.34 -22.73
C VAL A 71 14.95 -11.32 -21.99
N LYS A 72 16.08 -10.84 -21.46
CA LYS A 72 16.99 -11.68 -20.65
C LYS A 72 16.32 -12.18 -19.38
N LEU A 73 15.57 -11.31 -18.68
CA LEU A 73 14.89 -11.66 -17.45
C LEU A 73 13.79 -12.71 -17.69
N LEU A 74 13.02 -12.56 -18.77
CA LEU A 74 12.03 -13.56 -19.19
C LEU A 74 12.68 -14.92 -19.45
N GLY A 75 13.79 -14.97 -20.19
CA GLY A 75 14.53 -16.21 -20.42
C GLY A 75 15.02 -16.87 -19.11
N SER A 76 15.57 -16.08 -18.19
CA SER A 76 15.99 -16.59 -16.87
C SER A 76 14.81 -17.10 -16.05
N MET A 77 13.64 -16.46 -16.14
CA MET A 77 12.43 -16.88 -15.44
C MET A 77 11.87 -18.18 -16.01
N GLU A 78 11.84 -18.33 -17.33
CA GLU A 78 11.42 -19.57 -18.00
C GLU A 78 12.34 -20.75 -17.63
N ASP A 79 13.66 -20.53 -17.60
CA ASP A 79 14.62 -21.55 -17.18
C ASP A 79 14.43 -21.93 -15.70
N ALA A 80 14.14 -20.96 -14.82
CA ALA A 80 13.85 -21.22 -13.41
C ALA A 80 12.56 -22.04 -13.24
N LEU A 81 11.49 -21.69 -13.97
CA LEU A 81 10.22 -22.43 -13.96
C LEU A 81 10.40 -23.87 -14.49
N ARG A 82 11.21 -24.06 -15.53
CA ARG A 82 11.51 -25.41 -16.04
C ARG A 82 12.22 -26.25 -14.98
N LYS A 83 13.24 -25.69 -14.31
CA LYS A 83 13.95 -26.38 -13.22
C LYS A 83 13.05 -26.68 -12.03
N GLN A 84 12.14 -25.77 -11.67
CA GLN A 84 11.18 -25.99 -10.60
C GLN A 84 10.25 -27.17 -10.93
N ARG A 85 9.70 -27.21 -12.15
CA ARG A 85 8.82 -28.31 -12.59
C ARG A 85 9.55 -29.65 -12.61
N GLU A 86 10.82 -29.67 -13.04
CA GLU A 86 11.65 -30.88 -12.99
C GLU A 86 11.87 -31.35 -11.54
N ALA A 87 12.15 -30.44 -10.60
CA ALA A 87 12.32 -30.78 -9.20
C ALA A 87 11.02 -31.29 -8.56
N GLU A 88 9.87 -30.67 -8.86
CA GLU A 88 8.54 -31.12 -8.39
C GLU A 88 8.23 -32.53 -8.89
N ASN A 89 8.48 -32.82 -10.16
CA ASN A 89 8.29 -34.16 -10.72
C ASN A 89 9.19 -35.21 -10.04
N GLN A 90 10.44 -34.86 -9.73
CA GLN A 90 11.34 -35.76 -8.99
C GLN A 90 10.85 -36.05 -7.57
N VAL A 91 10.29 -35.04 -6.89
CA VAL A 91 9.69 -35.23 -5.55
C VAL A 91 8.48 -36.13 -5.65
N TYR A 92 7.62 -35.92 -6.65
CA TYR A 92 6.43 -36.75 -6.87
C TYR A 92 6.79 -38.22 -7.13
N GLU A 93 7.76 -38.50 -8.00
CA GLU A 93 8.23 -39.87 -8.25
C GLU A 93 8.81 -40.51 -6.99
N LYS A 94 9.67 -39.80 -6.25
CA LYS A 94 10.21 -40.30 -4.97
C LYS A 94 9.13 -40.58 -3.94
N GLN A 95 8.08 -39.77 -3.90
CA GLN A 95 6.96 -39.97 -2.99
C GLN A 95 6.14 -41.21 -3.36
N ARG A 96 5.99 -41.50 -4.66
CA ARG A 96 5.36 -42.74 -5.15
C ARG A 96 6.19 -43.96 -4.78
N GLU A 97 7.51 -43.92 -5.01
CA GLU A 97 8.41 -45.00 -4.61
C GLU A 97 8.37 -45.26 -3.09
N LEU A 98 8.33 -44.20 -2.28
CA LEU A 98 8.21 -44.31 -0.83
C LEU A 98 6.91 -45.00 -0.40
N GLN A 99 5.78 -44.65 -1.03
CA GLN A 99 4.49 -45.28 -0.76
C GLN A 99 4.49 -46.77 -1.13
N GLU A 100 5.08 -47.14 -2.26
CA GLU A 100 5.21 -48.56 -2.64
C GLU A 100 6.08 -49.34 -1.64
N MET A 101 7.17 -48.74 -1.17
CA MET A 101 8.04 -49.34 -0.15
C MET A 101 7.33 -49.51 1.19
N GLU A 102 6.52 -48.53 1.59
CA GLU A 102 5.71 -48.57 2.81
C GLU A 102 4.65 -49.67 2.72
N GLN A 103 3.95 -49.81 1.59
CA GLN A 103 2.97 -50.88 1.37
C GLN A 103 3.63 -52.26 1.45
N LYS A 104 4.80 -52.45 0.80
CA LYS A 104 5.57 -53.70 0.91
C LYS A 104 5.99 -53.99 2.34
N ARG A 105 6.40 -52.98 3.11
CA ARG A 105 6.74 -53.11 4.52
C ARG A 105 5.55 -53.60 5.34
N GLN A 106 4.38 -52.95 5.18
CA GLN A 106 3.15 -53.33 5.88
C GLN A 106 2.71 -54.76 5.55
N GLN A 107 2.82 -55.15 4.28
CA GLN A 107 2.48 -56.51 3.85
C GLN A 107 3.39 -57.56 4.50
N LYS A 108 4.70 -57.29 4.53
CA LYS A 108 5.68 -58.16 5.17
C LYS A 108 5.50 -58.24 6.68
N GLU A 109 5.15 -57.14 7.33
CA GLU A 109 4.84 -57.11 8.77
C GLU A 109 3.60 -57.96 9.10
N LYS A 110 2.59 -57.93 8.23
CA LYS A 110 1.40 -58.77 8.38
C LYS A 110 1.71 -60.25 8.23
N GLU A 111 2.51 -60.63 7.23
CA GLU A 111 2.98 -62.02 7.06
C GLU A 111 3.77 -62.51 8.30
N LEU A 112 4.68 -61.68 8.82
CA LEU A 112 5.42 -61.97 10.04
C LEU A 112 4.52 -62.09 11.29
N ALA A 113 3.46 -61.30 11.37
CA ALA A 113 2.49 -61.37 12.45
C ALA A 113 1.69 -62.68 12.40
N ASP A 114 1.23 -63.07 11.21
CA ASP A 114 0.49 -64.31 10.98
C ASP A 114 1.38 -65.54 11.29
N GLU A 115 2.64 -65.52 10.87
CA GLU A 115 3.62 -66.58 11.13
C GLU A 115 3.94 -66.70 12.62
N ASN A 116 4.12 -65.57 13.32
CA ASN A 116 4.29 -65.55 14.78
C ASN A 116 3.04 -66.05 15.53
N GLN A 117 1.85 -65.75 15.04
CA GLN A 117 0.61 -66.25 15.64
C GLN A 117 0.47 -67.77 15.46
N ALA A 118 0.82 -68.29 14.28
CA ALA A 118 0.88 -69.72 14.02
C ALA A 118 1.91 -70.44 14.90
N LEU A 119 3.09 -69.85 15.08
CA LEU A 119 4.13 -70.38 15.98
C LEU A 119 3.67 -70.41 17.44
N LYS A 120 2.98 -69.36 17.92
CA LYS A 120 2.39 -69.35 19.27
C LYS A 120 1.37 -70.47 19.46
N LEU A 121 0.46 -70.66 18.51
CA LEU A 121 -0.54 -71.74 18.55
C LEU A 121 0.13 -73.13 18.56
N ARG A 122 1.18 -73.31 17.78
CA ARG A 122 1.97 -74.56 17.75
C ARG A 122 2.70 -74.80 19.06
N LEU A 123 3.23 -73.76 19.69
CA LEU A 123 3.85 -73.83 21.02
C LEU A 123 2.83 -74.23 22.10
N GLU A 124 1.62 -73.68 22.05
CA GLU A 124 0.52 -74.01 22.97
C GLU A 124 0.07 -75.47 22.83
N GLN A 125 0.07 -76.01 21.60
CA GLN A 125 -0.23 -77.42 21.33
C GLN A 125 0.88 -78.40 21.79
N LEU A 126 2.13 -77.93 21.89
CA LEU A 126 3.26 -78.74 22.34
C LEU A 126 3.47 -78.71 23.87
N LYS A 127 2.92 -77.71 24.58
CA LYS A 127 2.98 -77.63 26.06
C LYS A 127 2.46 -78.89 26.80
N PRO A 128 1.36 -79.56 26.38
CA PRO A 128 0.88 -80.77 27.04
C PRO A 128 1.81 -81.99 26.88
N GLN A 129 2.69 -82.00 25.87
CA GLN A 129 3.63 -83.10 25.63
C GLN A 129 4.89 -83.01 26.50
N MET A 130 5.18 -81.84 27.07
CA MET A 130 6.36 -81.60 27.92
C MET A 130 6.06 -81.71 29.43
N LEU A 131 4.79 -81.74 29.85
CA LEU A 131 4.41 -81.90 31.27
C LEU A 131 4.37 -83.37 31.75
N GLY A 132 4.78 -84.32 30.91
CA GLY A 132 4.75 -85.76 31.20
C GLY A 132 6.07 -86.40 31.69
N ALA A 133 7.16 -85.66 31.87
CA ALA A 133 8.45 -86.22 32.30
C ALA A 133 8.84 -85.75 33.72
N LYS A 134 9.06 -86.73 34.61
CA LYS A 134 9.40 -86.60 36.03
C LYS A 134 10.75 -85.90 36.31
N THR A 135 10.72 -85.13 37.40
CA THR A 135 11.74 -84.77 38.41
C THR A 135 13.18 -85.32 38.29
N ASN A 136 14.18 -84.44 38.47
CA ASN A 136 15.21 -84.60 39.51
C ASN A 136 16.00 -83.30 39.78
N GLU A 137 16.39 -83.13 41.03
CA GLU A 137 16.93 -81.93 41.69
C GLU A 137 18.39 -81.57 41.31
N MET A 138 18.77 -80.30 41.55
CA MET A 138 20.16 -79.91 41.87
C MET A 138 20.18 -78.66 42.80
N PRO A 139 21.16 -78.52 43.72
CA PRO A 139 21.16 -77.58 44.86
C PRO A 139 21.87 -76.22 44.55
N PRO A 140 21.94 -75.25 45.50
CA PRO A 140 21.88 -73.82 45.20
C PRO A 140 23.24 -73.12 45.05
N ILE A 141 23.29 -72.01 44.30
CA ILE A 141 24.41 -71.05 44.30
C ILE A 141 23.90 -69.66 44.70
N GLN A 142 24.75 -69.02 45.51
CA GLN A 142 24.55 -67.86 46.36
C GLN A 142 24.21 -66.55 45.64
N SER A 143 23.55 -65.70 46.41
CA SER A 143 23.26 -64.30 46.17
C SER A 143 24.45 -63.47 45.68
N VAL A 144 24.27 -62.76 44.58
CA VAL A 144 24.96 -61.49 44.31
C VAL A 144 23.91 -60.45 43.94
N THR A 145 23.77 -59.47 44.82
CA THR A 145 23.09 -58.19 44.60
C THR A 145 23.69 -57.47 43.40
N VAL A 146 22.85 -57.13 42.43
CA VAL A 146 23.09 -55.99 41.54
C VAL A 146 21.81 -55.16 41.46
N THR A 147 21.99 -53.89 41.77
CA THR A 147 21.06 -52.76 41.85
C THR A 147 20.04 -52.65 40.72
N PRO A 148 18.81 -52.14 40.98
CA PRO A 148 17.85 -51.88 39.92
C PRO A 148 18.29 -50.64 39.13
N VAL A 149 18.62 -50.80 37.86
CA VAL A 149 18.62 -49.69 36.90
C VAL A 149 17.23 -49.63 36.28
N ALA A 150 16.58 -48.49 36.45
CA ALA A 150 15.25 -48.21 35.99
C ALA A 150 15.12 -48.50 34.47
N ALA A 151 14.14 -49.32 34.13
CA ALA A 151 13.64 -49.44 32.77
C ALA A 151 13.06 -48.09 32.34
N VAL A 152 13.63 -47.51 31.29
CA VAL A 152 13.07 -46.38 30.56
C VAL A 152 12.00 -46.95 29.61
N PRO A 153 10.73 -46.55 29.71
CA PRO A 153 9.77 -46.76 28.64
C PRO A 153 9.78 -45.51 27.76
N ASN A 154 10.37 -45.59 26.57
CA ASN A 154 10.15 -44.61 25.52
C ASN A 154 9.65 -45.32 24.27
N GLY A 155 8.45 -44.93 23.86
CA GLY A 155 7.78 -45.44 22.67
C GLY A 155 6.30 -45.10 22.62
N ARG A 156 5.91 -43.88 23.01
CA ARG A 156 4.63 -43.28 22.63
C ARG A 156 4.87 -41.85 22.18
N ASP A 157 4.19 -41.52 21.10
CA ASP A 157 4.38 -40.38 20.22
C ASP A 157 4.60 -39.05 20.93
N VAL A 158 5.78 -38.48 20.69
CA VAL A 158 6.07 -37.09 20.98
C VAL A 158 5.36 -36.26 19.92
N VAL A 159 4.16 -35.80 20.28
CA VAL A 159 3.66 -34.51 19.82
C VAL A 159 4.75 -33.49 20.11
N ASP A 160 5.21 -32.79 19.08
CA ASP A 160 6.16 -31.69 19.15
C ASP A 160 5.59 -30.55 20.01
N SER A 161 5.65 -30.75 21.32
CA SER A 161 5.61 -29.69 22.33
C SER A 161 7.06 -29.40 22.65
N THR A 162 7.59 -28.40 21.96
CA THR A 162 8.87 -27.77 22.22
C THR A 162 9.02 -27.53 23.74
N PRO A 163 10.21 -27.73 24.33
CA PRO A 163 10.38 -27.58 25.77
C PRO A 163 9.96 -26.17 26.16
N GLY A 164 9.02 -26.07 27.10
CA GLY A 164 8.48 -24.81 27.61
C GLY A 164 9.59 -23.86 28.05
N ARG A 165 9.98 -22.99 27.11
CA ARG A 165 10.78 -21.81 27.37
C ARG A 165 9.93 -20.98 28.33
N LYS A 166 10.44 -20.66 29.53
CA LYS A 166 9.79 -19.75 30.51
C LYS A 166 9.37 -18.40 29.90
N ASP A 167 9.81 -18.11 28.68
CA ASP A 167 9.46 -16.93 27.88
C ASP A 167 8.01 -16.95 27.34
N SER A 168 7.34 -18.10 27.14
CA SER A 168 5.98 -18.11 26.56
C SER A 168 4.89 -17.53 27.47
N LYS A 169 5.10 -17.56 28.80
CA LYS A 169 4.17 -17.00 29.79
C LYS A 169 4.20 -15.47 29.87
N LEU A 170 5.24 -14.82 29.34
CA LEU A 170 5.44 -13.37 29.40
C LEU A 170 5.32 -12.73 28.02
N SER A 171 4.34 -13.15 27.23
CA SER A 171 4.07 -12.62 25.90
C SER A 171 2.76 -11.85 25.86
N PHE A 172 2.74 -10.77 25.10
CA PHE A 172 1.60 -9.89 24.86
C PHE A 172 0.97 -10.21 23.51
N SER A 173 -0.31 -9.93 23.32
CA SER A 173 -0.93 -10.06 21.99
C SER A 173 -0.50 -8.88 21.11
N GLY A 174 0.23 -9.15 20.03
CA GLY A 174 0.56 -8.17 18.99
C GLY A 174 -0.51 -8.08 17.91
N LEU A 175 -0.11 -7.62 16.71
CA LEU A 175 -0.99 -7.43 15.55
C LEU A 175 -1.33 -8.75 14.83
N ARG A 176 -0.36 -9.65 14.74
CA ARG A 176 -0.48 -10.97 14.09
C ARG A 176 0.16 -12.08 14.91
N GLN A 177 1.18 -11.76 15.71
CA GLN A 177 1.92 -12.73 16.53
C GLN A 177 2.10 -12.23 17.97
N PRO A 178 2.31 -13.14 18.93
CA PRO A 178 2.63 -12.77 20.31
C PRO A 178 3.98 -12.04 20.41
N VAL A 179 4.03 -10.99 21.23
CA VAL A 179 5.20 -10.13 21.44
C VAL A 179 5.81 -10.43 22.81
N PRO A 180 7.04 -10.95 22.89
CA PRO A 180 7.69 -11.20 24.17
C PRO A 180 7.92 -9.93 24.98
N ALA A 181 7.76 -9.99 26.30
CA ALA A 181 8.04 -8.85 27.20
C ALA A 181 9.48 -8.34 27.09
N SER A 182 10.43 -9.21 26.78
CA SER A 182 11.84 -8.86 26.55
C SER A 182 12.00 -7.92 25.35
N ARG A 183 11.24 -8.15 24.27
CA ARG A 183 11.24 -7.29 23.08
C ARG A 183 10.68 -5.90 23.39
N LEU A 184 9.58 -5.85 24.12
CA LEU A 184 8.99 -4.57 24.56
C LEU A 184 9.93 -3.80 25.49
N GLN A 185 10.73 -4.49 26.31
CA GLN A 185 11.74 -3.85 27.14
C GLN A 185 12.95 -3.35 26.32
N GLN A 186 13.42 -4.13 25.35
CA GLN A 186 14.52 -3.75 24.46
C GLN A 186 14.20 -2.48 23.66
N THR A 187 12.95 -2.34 23.24
CA THR A 187 12.43 -1.19 22.48
C THR A 187 11.99 -0.04 23.38
N GLY A 188 12.17 -0.13 24.69
CA GLY A 188 11.82 0.92 25.65
C GLY A 188 10.32 1.13 25.88
N ILE A 189 9.45 0.32 25.25
CA ILE A 189 7.99 0.35 25.45
C ILE A 189 7.63 -0.10 26.87
N LEU A 190 8.31 -1.14 27.38
CA LEU A 190 8.26 -1.52 28.79
C LEU A 190 9.50 -1.01 29.53
N SER A 191 9.28 -0.30 30.63
CA SER A 191 10.39 0.10 31.50
C SER A 191 11.03 -1.12 32.18
N LYS A 192 12.33 -1.04 32.49
CA LYS A 192 13.06 -2.09 33.22
C LYS A 192 12.34 -2.48 34.52
N LYS A 193 11.82 -1.50 35.27
CA LYS A 193 11.04 -1.73 36.50
C LYS A 193 9.77 -2.55 36.26
N GLN A 194 9.03 -2.27 35.19
CA GLN A 194 7.81 -3.02 34.85
C GLN A 194 8.15 -4.45 34.42
N PHE A 195 9.18 -4.61 33.60
CA PHE A 195 9.66 -5.91 33.16
C PHE A 195 10.14 -6.79 34.33
N ASP A 196 10.87 -6.21 35.30
CA ASP A 196 11.32 -6.93 36.48
C ASP A 196 10.13 -7.33 37.39
N LYS A 197 9.13 -6.46 37.57
CA LYS A 197 7.90 -6.80 38.30
C LYS A 197 7.12 -7.92 37.62
N LEU A 198 7.05 -7.90 36.28
CA LEU A 198 6.40 -8.93 35.47
C LEU A 198 7.13 -10.27 35.63
N LYS A 199 8.46 -10.29 35.56
CA LYS A 199 9.28 -11.49 35.82
C LYS A 199 9.12 -12.06 37.22
N LYS A 200 8.93 -11.21 38.22
CA LYS A 200 8.69 -11.60 39.62
C LYS A 200 7.24 -12.01 39.89
N GLY A 201 6.33 -11.90 38.91
CA GLY A 201 4.91 -12.21 39.06
C GLY A 201 4.13 -11.21 39.92
N SER A 202 4.70 -10.04 40.23
CA SER A 202 4.04 -9.01 41.04
C SER A 202 3.01 -8.18 40.25
N VAL A 203 3.05 -8.28 38.92
CA VAL A 203 2.13 -7.65 37.97
C VAL A 203 1.90 -8.66 36.85
N THR A 204 0.67 -8.77 36.37
CA THR A 204 0.32 -9.70 35.29
C THR A 204 0.42 -9.07 33.90
N VAL A 205 0.48 -9.90 32.84
CA VAL A 205 0.42 -9.44 31.44
C VAL A 205 -0.89 -8.67 31.20
N GLN A 206 -2.00 -9.22 31.69
CA GLN A 206 -3.34 -8.64 31.55
C GLN A 206 -3.41 -7.24 32.17
N GLU A 207 -2.88 -7.04 33.38
CA GLU A 207 -2.83 -5.73 34.02
C GLU A 207 -2.03 -4.69 33.22
N LEU A 208 -0.91 -5.10 32.60
CA LEU A 208 -0.10 -4.19 31.78
C LEU A 208 -0.76 -3.88 30.44
N CYS A 209 -1.46 -4.84 29.83
CA CYS A 209 -2.20 -4.65 28.58
C CYS A 209 -3.29 -3.57 28.68
N GLN A 210 -3.87 -3.36 29.86
CA GLN A 210 -4.91 -2.34 30.08
C GLN A 210 -4.37 -0.91 30.06
N LYS A 211 -3.05 -0.71 30.05
CA LYS A 211 -2.47 0.64 29.93
C LYS A 211 -2.53 1.11 28.49
N ASP A 212 -3.17 2.25 28.25
CA ASP A 212 -3.29 2.86 26.92
C ASP A 212 -1.95 3.05 26.21
N SER A 213 -0.90 3.40 26.97
CA SER A 213 0.46 3.53 26.44
C SER A 213 0.96 2.23 25.81
N LEU A 214 0.65 1.08 26.41
CA LEU A 214 1.09 -0.23 25.91
C LEU A 214 0.18 -0.73 24.79
N LYS A 215 -1.14 -0.56 24.95
CA LYS A 215 -2.15 -0.91 23.92
C LYS A 215 -1.87 -0.20 22.60
N THR A 216 -1.44 1.06 22.65
CA THR A 216 -1.02 1.85 21.48
C THR A 216 0.10 1.16 20.69
N TYR A 217 1.09 0.56 21.35
CA TYR A 217 2.20 -0.10 20.65
C TYR A 217 1.89 -1.55 20.24
N LEU A 218 1.02 -2.24 20.98
CA LEU A 218 0.64 -3.62 20.67
C LEU A 218 -0.39 -3.71 19.54
N GLN A 219 -1.41 -2.84 19.57
CA GLN A 219 -2.58 -2.93 18.69
C GLN A 219 -2.87 -1.63 17.93
N GLY A 220 -2.24 -0.50 18.30
CA GLY A 220 -2.52 0.81 17.72
C GLY A 220 -3.65 1.58 18.41
N LYS A 221 -3.78 2.85 18.04
CA LYS A 221 -4.95 3.71 18.29
C LYS A 221 -6.02 3.42 17.24
N SER A 222 -7.23 3.96 17.45
CA SER A 222 -8.27 3.88 16.41
C SER A 222 -7.79 4.55 15.12
N CYS A 223 -7.89 3.82 14.01
CA CYS A 223 -7.87 4.38 12.67
C CYS A 223 -9.27 4.93 12.33
N ILE A 224 -9.43 5.49 11.12
CA ILE A 224 -10.74 5.80 10.55
C ILE A 224 -11.47 4.46 10.32
N ALA A 225 -12.35 4.10 11.24
CA ALA A 225 -12.99 2.79 11.31
C ALA A 225 -14.21 2.66 10.39
N GLY A 226 -14.87 3.78 10.13
CA GLY A 226 -16.13 3.81 9.40
C GLY A 226 -16.58 5.24 9.12
N LEU A 227 -17.83 5.36 8.70
CA LEU A 227 -18.49 6.63 8.47
C LEU A 227 -19.63 6.84 9.48
N ILE A 228 -19.97 8.10 9.72
CA ILE A 228 -21.19 8.49 10.39
C ILE A 228 -21.99 9.41 9.46
N ILE A 229 -23.18 8.98 9.06
CA ILE A 229 -24.01 9.73 8.11
C ILE A 229 -24.73 10.85 8.87
N GLU A 230 -24.60 12.09 8.40
CA GLU A 230 -25.27 13.24 9.00
C GLU A 230 -26.44 13.72 8.15
N PRO A 231 -27.60 14.06 8.76
CA PRO A 231 -27.81 14.26 10.20
C PRO A 231 -28.33 13.03 10.97
N THR A 232 -28.51 11.88 10.33
CA THR A 232 -29.13 10.68 10.94
C THR A 232 -28.28 10.05 12.06
N ASN A 233 -26.99 10.37 12.11
CA ASN A 233 -25.98 9.75 12.97
C ASN A 233 -25.91 8.23 12.80
N GLU A 234 -26.24 7.73 11.61
CA GLU A 234 -26.15 6.31 11.30
C GLU A 234 -24.68 5.89 11.13
N LYS A 235 -24.25 4.88 11.89
CA LYS A 235 -22.92 4.28 11.77
C LYS A 235 -22.89 3.32 10.59
N MET A 236 -21.88 3.44 9.72
CA MET A 236 -21.75 2.61 8.53
C MET A 236 -20.31 2.20 8.28
N SER A 237 -20.10 0.98 7.76
CA SER A 237 -18.78 0.54 7.29
C SER A 237 -18.40 1.28 6.00
N ILE A 238 -17.09 1.40 5.75
CA ILE A 238 -16.59 2.09 4.55
C ILE A 238 -17.05 1.35 3.28
N TYR A 239 -17.03 0.02 3.32
CA TYR A 239 -17.41 -0.81 2.19
C TYR A 239 -18.91 -0.73 1.90
N GLU A 240 -19.76 -0.72 2.92
CA GLU A 240 -21.21 -0.59 2.73
C GLU A 240 -21.56 0.78 2.13
N ALA A 241 -20.89 1.86 2.58
CA ALA A 241 -21.06 3.18 1.99
C ALA A 241 -20.62 3.24 0.52
N MET A 242 -19.59 2.48 0.12
CA MET A 242 -19.21 2.34 -1.30
C MET A 242 -20.30 1.61 -2.09
N LYS A 243 -20.83 0.51 -1.54
CA LYS A 243 -21.87 -0.31 -2.19
C LYS A 243 -23.17 0.45 -2.39
N GLN A 244 -23.54 1.30 -1.43
CA GLN A 244 -24.70 2.18 -1.52
C GLN A 244 -24.44 3.44 -2.39
N GLY A 245 -23.22 3.64 -2.89
CA GLY A 245 -22.85 4.78 -3.72
C GLY A 245 -22.71 6.11 -2.95
N LEU A 246 -22.73 6.08 -1.62
CA LEU A 246 -22.54 7.24 -0.75
C LEU A 246 -21.08 7.71 -0.75
N LEU A 247 -20.15 6.77 -0.93
CA LEU A 247 -18.71 7.04 -1.00
C LEU A 247 -18.14 6.56 -2.33
N LYS A 248 -17.36 7.40 -3.02
CA LYS A 248 -16.65 7.01 -4.24
C LYS A 248 -15.75 5.80 -3.98
N ALA A 249 -15.74 4.85 -4.91
CA ALA A 249 -15.00 3.61 -4.75
C ALA A 249 -13.48 3.83 -4.56
N SER A 250 -12.90 4.84 -5.20
CA SER A 250 -11.49 5.23 -5.03
C SER A 250 -11.20 5.70 -3.61
N THR A 251 -12.02 6.61 -3.07
CA THR A 251 -11.89 7.11 -1.70
C THR A 251 -12.05 6.00 -0.67
N GLY A 252 -13.08 5.17 -0.82
CA GLY A 252 -13.32 4.06 0.10
C GLY A 252 -12.21 2.99 0.06
N THR A 253 -11.70 2.66 -1.13
CA THR A 253 -10.54 1.76 -1.27
C THR A 253 -9.32 2.30 -0.54
N MET A 254 -9.01 3.60 -0.68
CA MET A 254 -7.86 4.20 0.02
C MET A 254 -8.00 4.15 1.55
N LEU A 255 -9.20 4.35 2.08
CA LEU A 255 -9.44 4.26 3.52
C LEU A 255 -9.34 2.80 4.01
N LEU A 256 -9.85 1.82 3.24
CA LEU A 256 -9.71 0.40 3.56
C LEU A 256 -8.26 -0.07 3.49
N GLU A 257 -7.46 0.40 2.52
CA GLU A 257 -6.02 0.15 2.46
C GLU A 257 -5.32 0.70 3.72
N ALA A 258 -5.70 1.90 4.18
CA ALA A 258 -5.16 2.47 5.41
C ALA A 258 -5.54 1.65 6.66
N GLN A 259 -6.76 1.11 6.73
CA GLN A 259 -7.16 0.17 7.78
C GLN A 259 -6.28 -1.08 7.78
N ALA A 260 -6.16 -1.75 6.62
CA ALA A 260 -5.34 -2.94 6.44
C ALA A 260 -3.88 -2.70 6.83
N ALA A 261 -3.29 -1.58 6.39
CA ALA A 261 -1.90 -1.23 6.70
C ALA A 261 -1.68 -0.78 8.16
N SER A 262 -2.75 -0.41 8.87
CA SER A 262 -2.72 -0.06 10.29
C SER A 262 -2.95 -1.25 11.23
N GLY A 263 -3.32 -2.41 10.69
CA GLY A 263 -3.44 -3.64 11.46
C GLY A 263 -4.62 -4.51 11.06
N PHE A 264 -5.81 -3.94 10.89
CA PHE A 264 -7.04 -4.71 10.74
C PHE A 264 -8.05 -3.96 9.89
N ILE A 265 -8.87 -4.69 9.15
CA ILE A 265 -10.15 -4.18 8.65
C ILE A 265 -11.10 -4.10 9.83
N ILE A 266 -11.81 -2.98 9.95
CA ILE A 266 -12.68 -2.69 11.08
C ILE A 266 -14.13 -2.79 10.63
N ASP A 267 -14.93 -3.55 11.38
CA ASP A 267 -16.38 -3.44 11.33
C ASP A 267 -16.84 -2.51 12.46
N PRO A 268 -17.30 -1.28 12.15
CA PRO A 268 -17.73 -0.32 13.16
C PRO A 268 -19.09 -0.65 13.79
N ILE A 269 -19.84 -1.61 13.24
CA ILE A 269 -21.17 -2.00 13.75
C ILE A 269 -21.01 -3.03 14.87
N ASP A 270 -20.25 -4.10 14.62
CA ASP A 270 -20.00 -5.18 15.58
C ASP A 270 -18.72 -4.96 16.43
N ASP A 271 -17.99 -3.85 16.22
CA ASP A 271 -16.68 -3.55 16.83
C ASP A 271 -15.64 -4.69 16.64
N LYS A 272 -15.62 -5.27 15.43
CA LYS A 272 -14.68 -6.34 15.06
C LYS A 272 -13.43 -5.78 14.39
N LYS A 273 -12.31 -6.45 14.64
CA LYS A 273 -11.01 -6.20 14.01
C LYS A 273 -10.53 -7.47 13.36
N LEU A 274 -10.54 -7.49 12.03
CA LEU A 274 -10.30 -8.71 11.25
C LEU A 274 -9.09 -8.53 10.32
N PRO A 275 -8.25 -9.56 10.16
CA PRO A 275 -7.36 -9.66 9.01
C PRO A 275 -8.16 -9.63 7.69
N VAL A 276 -7.52 -9.26 6.58
CA VAL A 276 -8.21 -9.05 5.29
C VAL A 276 -8.96 -10.31 4.84
N ASN A 277 -8.33 -11.49 4.93
CA ASN A 277 -8.97 -12.75 4.54
C ASN A 277 -10.19 -13.13 5.40
N GLU A 278 -10.21 -12.73 6.67
CA GLU A 278 -11.35 -12.95 7.56
C GLU A 278 -12.46 -11.94 7.28
N ALA A 279 -12.11 -10.67 7.05
CA ALA A 279 -13.06 -9.63 6.67
C ALA A 279 -13.80 -9.96 5.36
N ILE A 280 -13.12 -10.56 4.38
CA ILE A 280 -13.77 -11.03 3.14
C ILE A 280 -14.69 -12.22 3.40
N ARG A 281 -14.27 -13.16 4.25
CA ARG A 281 -15.05 -14.35 4.60
C ARG A 281 -16.33 -13.99 5.36
N GLU A 282 -16.25 -13.00 6.25
CA GLU A 282 -17.39 -12.44 6.97
C GLU A 282 -18.17 -11.39 6.15
N ALA A 283 -17.79 -11.17 4.88
CA ALA A 283 -18.42 -10.21 3.97
C ALA A 283 -18.44 -8.75 4.48
N ILE A 284 -17.51 -8.39 5.37
CA ILE A 284 -17.26 -7.00 5.79
C ILE A 284 -16.70 -6.19 4.61
N VAL A 285 -15.93 -6.84 3.74
CA VAL A 285 -15.40 -6.28 2.49
C VAL A 285 -15.58 -7.27 1.34
N GLY A 286 -15.83 -6.76 0.14
CA GLY A 286 -15.99 -7.58 -1.06
C GLY A 286 -14.70 -8.18 -1.62
N PRO A 287 -14.79 -9.33 -2.31
CA PRO A 287 -13.64 -10.04 -2.89
C PRO A 287 -12.93 -9.24 -3.98
N GLU A 288 -13.59 -8.27 -4.62
CA GLU A 288 -13.00 -7.40 -5.65
C GLU A 288 -11.89 -6.48 -5.12
N LEU A 289 -11.80 -6.29 -3.81
CA LEU A 289 -10.73 -5.52 -3.16
C LEU A 289 -9.61 -6.40 -2.60
N GLN A 290 -9.72 -7.73 -2.69
CA GLN A 290 -8.81 -8.68 -2.04
C GLN A 290 -7.34 -8.39 -2.33
N ASP A 291 -6.96 -8.31 -3.61
CA ASP A 291 -5.55 -8.14 -4.00
C ASP A 291 -4.96 -6.82 -3.49
N LYS A 292 -5.74 -5.73 -3.55
CA LYS A 292 -5.33 -4.41 -3.09
C LYS A 292 -5.15 -4.41 -1.57
N LEU A 293 -6.10 -4.97 -0.84
CA LEU A 293 -6.07 -5.01 0.62
C LEU A 293 -5.00 -5.96 1.15
N LEU A 294 -4.77 -7.11 0.51
CA LEU A 294 -3.64 -7.99 0.84
C LEU A 294 -2.29 -7.34 0.52
N SER A 295 -2.22 -6.49 -0.51
CA SER A 295 -1.03 -5.68 -0.79
C SER A 295 -0.76 -4.65 0.31
N ALA A 296 -1.83 -4.00 0.82
CA ALA A 296 -1.72 -3.06 1.93
C ALA A 296 -1.45 -3.74 3.29
N GLU A 297 -2.05 -4.91 3.55
CA GLU A 297 -1.84 -5.71 4.76
C GLU A 297 -0.39 -6.18 4.92
N ARG A 298 0.35 -6.31 3.81
CA ARG A 298 1.80 -6.54 3.85
C ARG A 298 2.59 -5.44 4.56
N ALA A 299 2.05 -4.24 4.74
CA ALA A 299 2.65 -3.24 5.62
C ALA A 299 2.67 -3.66 7.11
N VAL A 300 1.85 -4.66 7.48
CA VAL A 300 1.76 -5.24 8.83
C VAL A 300 2.47 -6.59 8.89
N THR A 301 2.28 -7.46 7.90
CA THR A 301 2.88 -8.82 7.87
C THR A 301 4.28 -8.84 7.26
N GLY A 302 4.67 -7.75 6.61
CA GLY A 302 5.93 -7.54 5.90
C GLY A 302 5.89 -7.98 4.44
N TYR A 303 6.76 -7.36 3.65
CA TYR A 303 6.97 -7.66 2.23
C TYR A 303 8.06 -8.69 2.09
N LYS A 304 7.97 -9.54 1.06
CA LYS A 304 9.04 -10.49 0.73
C LYS A 304 10.03 -9.84 -0.21
N ASP A 305 11.29 -9.76 0.21
CA ASP A 305 12.38 -9.32 -0.64
C ASP A 305 12.66 -10.41 -1.72
N PRO A 306 12.50 -10.11 -3.01
CA PRO A 306 12.69 -11.09 -4.08
C PRO A 306 14.11 -11.66 -4.15
N PHE A 307 15.11 -10.93 -3.65
CA PHE A 307 16.52 -11.35 -3.72
C PHE A 307 16.94 -12.21 -2.54
N THR A 308 16.41 -11.94 -1.35
CA THR A 308 16.84 -12.63 -0.11
C THR A 308 15.79 -13.57 0.47
N GLY A 309 14.52 -13.45 0.06
CA GLY A 309 13.38 -14.15 0.66
C GLY A 309 12.99 -13.64 2.05
N ASN A 310 13.74 -12.67 2.60
CA ASN A 310 13.50 -12.12 3.92
C ASN A 310 12.23 -11.27 3.96
N THR A 311 11.61 -11.22 5.13
CA THR A 311 10.52 -10.29 5.40
C THR A 311 11.11 -8.91 5.70
N ILE A 312 10.72 -7.91 4.93
CA ILE A 312 11.16 -6.50 5.09
C ILE A 312 9.97 -5.60 5.41
N SER A 313 10.25 -4.45 6.01
CA SER A 313 9.27 -3.42 6.35
C SER A 313 8.70 -2.71 5.12
N LEU A 314 7.60 -1.97 5.33
CA LEU A 314 7.01 -1.09 4.33
C LEU A 314 8.03 -0.08 3.79
N PHE A 315 8.81 0.55 4.68
CA PHE A 315 9.82 1.53 4.31
C PHE A 315 10.96 0.91 3.49
N GLU A 316 11.48 -0.25 3.90
CA GLU A 316 12.51 -0.96 3.13
C GLU A 316 11.98 -1.40 1.76
N ALA A 317 10.72 -1.84 1.69
CA ALA A 317 10.08 -2.19 0.43
C ALA A 317 9.94 -0.99 -0.51
N MET A 318 9.66 0.22 0.02
CA MET A 318 9.68 1.46 -0.76
C MET A 318 11.08 1.78 -1.28
N ASN A 319 12.11 1.69 -0.44
CA ASN A 319 13.49 1.97 -0.85
C ASN A 319 14.04 0.96 -1.89
N LYS A 320 13.39 -0.20 -2.02
CA LYS A 320 13.69 -1.24 -3.02
C LYS A 320 12.72 -1.21 -4.20
N ASP A 321 11.91 -0.16 -4.34
CA ASP A 321 10.92 0.02 -5.42
C ASP A 321 9.89 -1.13 -5.54
N LEU A 322 9.66 -1.88 -4.47
CA LEU A 322 8.62 -2.93 -4.43
C LEU A 322 7.22 -2.33 -4.26
N ILE A 323 7.13 -1.07 -3.84
CA ILE A 323 5.89 -0.33 -3.60
C ILE A 323 6.03 1.07 -4.19
N ILE A 324 4.98 1.52 -4.86
CA ILE A 324 4.93 2.87 -5.43
C ILE A 324 5.05 3.91 -4.30
N PRO A 325 5.96 4.91 -4.40
CA PRO A 325 6.21 5.87 -3.34
C PRO A 325 4.96 6.54 -2.76
N ASN A 326 4.05 7.02 -3.62
CA ASN A 326 2.81 7.68 -3.17
C ASN A 326 1.90 6.76 -2.34
N GLN A 327 1.84 5.47 -2.68
CA GLN A 327 1.10 4.50 -1.88
C GLN A 327 1.83 4.26 -0.54
N GLY A 328 3.14 4.05 -0.58
CA GLY A 328 3.95 3.83 0.60
C GLY A 328 3.85 4.97 1.62
N ILE A 329 3.92 6.23 1.18
CA ILE A 329 3.75 7.43 2.02
C ILE A 329 2.39 7.42 2.72
N ARG A 330 1.29 7.12 1.99
CA ARG A 330 -0.06 7.03 2.58
C ARG A 330 -0.15 5.97 3.67
N LEU A 331 0.41 4.78 3.42
CA LEU A 331 0.38 3.68 4.38
C LEU A 331 1.25 3.99 5.62
N LEU A 332 2.42 4.62 5.44
CA LEU A 332 3.27 5.07 6.55
C LEU A 332 2.57 6.14 7.39
N GLN A 333 1.91 7.11 6.76
CA GLN A 333 1.09 8.11 7.47
C GLN A 333 0.01 7.45 8.33
N ALA A 334 -0.72 6.48 7.77
CA ALA A 334 -1.74 5.74 8.50
C ALA A 334 -1.15 5.02 9.72
N GLN A 335 0.00 4.35 9.57
CA GLN A 335 0.71 3.72 10.70
C GLN A 335 1.12 4.75 11.76
N MET A 336 1.77 5.84 11.38
CA MET A 336 2.23 6.87 12.32
C MET A 336 1.06 7.50 13.10
N ALA A 337 -0.02 7.88 12.42
CA ALA A 337 -1.21 8.45 13.05
C ALA A 337 -1.88 7.49 14.04
N THR A 338 -1.75 6.18 13.81
CA THR A 338 -2.38 5.13 14.62
C THR A 338 -1.44 4.50 15.65
N GLY A 339 -0.31 5.14 15.97
CA GLY A 339 0.51 4.79 17.14
C GLY A 339 2.00 4.58 16.88
N GLY A 340 2.43 4.54 15.61
CA GLY A 340 3.84 4.40 15.24
C GLY A 340 4.07 3.40 14.11
N ILE A 341 5.30 3.34 13.63
CA ILE A 341 5.73 2.46 12.53
C ILE A 341 5.61 1.00 12.95
N ILE A 342 5.08 0.16 12.07
CA ILE A 342 4.91 -1.27 12.36
C ILE A 342 6.20 -2.03 12.02
N ASP A 343 6.68 -2.83 12.97
CA ASP A 343 7.71 -3.83 12.76
C ASP A 343 7.04 -5.15 12.35
N PRO A 344 7.13 -5.57 11.08
CA PRO A 344 6.43 -6.76 10.62
C PRO A 344 7.00 -8.06 11.17
N VAL A 345 8.28 -8.07 11.57
CA VAL A 345 8.95 -9.26 12.10
C VAL A 345 8.53 -9.51 13.54
N ASN A 346 8.42 -8.46 14.35
CA ASN A 346 8.06 -8.56 15.77
C ASN A 346 6.57 -8.28 16.04
N SER A 347 5.79 -7.97 14.99
CA SER A 347 4.32 -7.83 15.03
C SER A 347 3.78 -6.79 16.03
N HIS A 348 4.51 -5.69 16.20
CA HIS A 348 4.08 -4.55 17.02
C HIS A 348 4.61 -3.23 16.48
N ARG A 349 4.08 -2.12 17.00
CA ARG A 349 4.52 -0.77 16.62
C ARG A 349 5.74 -0.36 17.42
N LEU A 350 6.60 0.44 16.80
CA LEU A 350 7.78 1.02 17.41
C LEU A 350 7.65 2.54 17.60
N PRO A 351 8.21 3.08 18.69
CA PRO A 351 8.55 4.49 18.77
C PRO A 351 9.48 4.91 17.62
N LEU A 352 9.40 6.17 17.17
CA LEU A 352 10.17 6.65 16.03
C LEU A 352 11.69 6.51 16.22
N ASP A 353 12.21 6.77 17.43
CA ASP A 353 13.64 6.63 17.71
C ASP A 353 14.12 5.18 17.58
N GLN A 354 13.27 4.21 17.89
CA GLN A 354 13.56 2.78 17.74
C GLN A 354 13.40 2.33 16.29
N ALA A 355 12.43 2.87 15.57
CA ALA A 355 12.27 2.62 14.14
C ALA A 355 13.51 3.11 13.36
N TYR A 356 14.04 4.29 13.69
CA TYR A 356 15.29 4.82 13.11
C TYR A 356 16.49 3.91 13.40
N LYS A 357 16.66 3.47 14.65
CA LYS A 357 17.78 2.58 15.03
C LYS A 357 17.74 1.23 14.32
N GLN A 358 16.55 0.76 13.95
CA GLN A 358 16.35 -0.52 13.28
C GLN A 358 16.36 -0.39 11.75
N GLY A 359 16.45 0.82 11.20
CA GLY A 359 16.49 1.05 9.75
C GLY A 359 15.16 0.79 9.04
N ILE A 360 14.06 0.55 9.78
CA ILE A 360 12.72 0.34 9.20
C ILE A 360 11.96 1.65 8.98
N PHE A 361 12.61 2.78 9.30
CA PHE A 361 12.15 4.15 9.03
C PHE A 361 13.35 5.09 9.17
N ASP A 362 13.31 6.29 8.59
CA ASP A 362 14.38 7.27 8.74
C ASP A 362 13.86 8.71 8.93
N GLN A 363 14.80 9.61 9.25
CA GLN A 363 14.48 11.00 9.55
C GLN A 363 14.06 11.78 8.31
N ASP A 364 14.56 11.42 7.13
CA ASP A 364 14.26 12.15 5.91
C ASP A 364 12.85 11.82 5.42
N MET A 365 12.44 10.56 5.46
CA MET A 365 11.05 10.16 5.25
C MET A 365 10.11 10.80 6.29
N ASN A 366 10.53 10.91 7.55
CA ASN A 366 9.74 11.60 8.56
C ASN A 366 9.54 13.10 8.21
N LYS A 367 10.55 13.78 7.68
CA LYS A 367 10.42 15.17 7.19
C LYS A 367 9.51 15.24 5.97
N THR A 368 9.65 14.31 5.03
CA THR A 368 8.77 14.22 3.85
C THR A 368 7.32 14.06 4.27
N ILE A 369 7.02 13.11 5.17
CA ILE A 369 5.66 12.88 5.67
C ILE A 369 5.11 14.09 6.44
N ALA A 370 5.96 14.80 7.17
CA ALA A 370 5.57 16.00 7.91
C ALA A 370 5.40 17.24 7.01
N SER A 371 5.92 17.23 5.79
CA SER A 371 5.72 18.31 4.83
C SER A 371 4.27 18.34 4.36
N ASP A 372 3.70 19.53 4.19
CA ASP A 372 2.32 19.69 3.69
C ASP A 372 2.35 19.94 2.17
N THR A 373 2.74 18.91 1.42
CA THR A 373 2.87 18.95 -0.05
C THR A 373 1.81 18.07 -0.72
N ASP A 374 1.57 18.28 -2.01
CA ASP A 374 0.60 17.47 -2.77
C ASP A 374 0.92 15.97 -2.78
N GLU A 375 2.20 15.59 -2.66
CA GLU A 375 2.66 14.20 -2.57
C GLU A 375 2.21 13.51 -1.26
N THR A 376 2.10 14.29 -0.18
CA THR A 376 1.70 13.80 1.14
C THR A 376 0.19 13.84 1.37
N ARG A 377 -0.54 14.59 0.53
CA ARG A 377 -2.00 14.74 0.58
C ARG A 377 -2.69 13.64 -0.20
N GLY A 378 -2.45 12.39 0.20
CA GLY A 378 -2.91 11.21 -0.53
C GLY A 378 -4.35 10.77 -0.25
N PHE A 379 -5.05 11.38 0.71
CA PHE A 379 -6.44 11.05 1.05
C PHE A 379 -7.40 12.15 0.60
N PHE A 380 -8.67 11.80 0.40
CA PHE A 380 -9.69 12.74 -0.08
C PHE A 380 -10.81 12.89 0.95
N ASP A 381 -11.13 14.12 1.33
CA ASP A 381 -12.30 14.40 2.18
C ASP A 381 -13.56 14.54 1.31
N PRO A 382 -14.56 13.65 1.44
CA PRO A 382 -15.79 13.73 0.67
C PRO A 382 -16.62 14.99 0.96
N ASN A 383 -16.49 15.62 2.13
CA ASN A 383 -17.27 16.81 2.47
C ASN A 383 -16.69 18.08 1.84
N THR A 384 -15.38 18.32 2.03
CA THR A 384 -14.72 19.54 1.52
C THR A 384 -14.20 19.38 0.10
N GLN A 385 -14.13 18.16 -0.43
CA GLN A 385 -13.54 17.82 -1.75
C GLN A 385 -12.04 18.18 -1.85
N GLU A 386 -11.34 18.17 -0.72
CA GLU A 386 -9.91 18.48 -0.63
C GLU A 386 -9.06 17.20 -0.53
N ASN A 387 -7.85 17.27 -1.06
CA ASN A 387 -6.81 16.29 -0.79
C ASN A 387 -6.10 16.63 0.53
N LEU A 388 -6.00 15.66 1.43
CA LEU A 388 -5.43 15.78 2.77
C LEU A 388 -4.44 14.67 3.06
N SER A 389 -3.54 14.92 4.01
CA SER A 389 -2.81 13.85 4.69
C SER A 389 -3.74 13.03 5.57
N TYR A 390 -3.32 11.81 5.92
CA TYR A 390 -4.11 10.99 6.85
C TYR A 390 -4.29 11.66 8.23
N PHE A 391 -3.27 12.39 8.71
CA PHE A 391 -3.31 13.12 9.98
C PHE A 391 -4.39 14.20 10.00
N GLN A 392 -4.55 14.92 8.89
CA GLN A 392 -5.60 15.94 8.75
C GLN A 392 -6.98 15.27 8.69
N LEU A 393 -7.12 14.19 7.91
CA LEU A 393 -8.42 13.51 7.74
C LEU A 393 -8.91 12.84 9.03
N ILE A 394 -8.04 12.14 9.76
CA ILE A 394 -8.41 11.53 11.05
C ILE A 394 -8.76 12.60 12.10
N GLY A 395 -8.17 13.80 11.99
CA GLY A 395 -8.54 14.95 12.83
C GLY A 395 -9.95 15.49 12.57
N ARG A 396 -10.55 15.18 11.41
CA ARG A 396 -11.96 15.52 11.07
C ARG A 396 -12.95 14.44 11.54
N CYS A 397 -12.46 13.30 12.03
CA CYS A 397 -13.32 12.22 12.51
C CYS A 397 -13.91 12.53 13.89
N ARG A 398 -15.11 12.00 14.13
CA ARG A 398 -15.75 12.00 15.45
C ARG A 398 -15.50 10.67 16.14
N ARG A 399 -15.33 10.71 17.45
CA ARG A 399 -15.17 9.50 18.24
C ARG A 399 -16.55 8.99 18.65
N ASP A 400 -16.87 7.75 18.29
CA ASP A 400 -18.08 7.07 18.74
C ASP A 400 -18.00 6.88 20.26
N PRO A 401 -18.98 7.39 21.05
CA PRO A 401 -18.94 7.29 22.51
C PRO A 401 -18.98 5.85 23.04
N GLU A 402 -19.60 4.93 22.29
CA GLU A 402 -19.80 3.53 22.70
C GLU A 402 -18.55 2.68 22.44
N SER A 403 -18.09 2.62 21.18
CA SER A 403 -16.94 1.80 20.77
C SER A 403 -15.59 2.51 20.95
N GLY A 404 -15.59 3.84 21.03
CA GLY A 404 -14.37 4.65 21.02
C GLY A 404 -13.67 4.71 19.65
N LEU A 405 -14.31 4.20 18.59
CA LEU A 405 -13.81 4.23 17.21
C LEU A 405 -13.89 5.63 16.59
N SER A 406 -12.98 5.95 15.68
CA SER A 406 -13.01 7.20 14.91
C SER A 406 -13.82 7.01 13.63
N LEU A 407 -14.93 7.73 13.51
CA LEU A 407 -15.84 7.70 12.36
C LEU A 407 -15.75 9.02 11.58
N LEU A 408 -15.58 8.94 10.27
CA LEU A 408 -15.55 10.13 9.39
C LEU A 408 -17.00 10.59 9.12
N PRO A 409 -17.37 11.83 9.47
CA PRO A 409 -18.69 12.35 9.14
C PRO A 409 -18.89 12.43 7.63
N LEU A 410 -20.06 12.02 7.15
CA LEU A 410 -20.48 12.19 5.76
C LEU A 410 -21.80 12.95 5.75
N THR A 411 -21.76 14.19 5.27
CA THR A 411 -22.93 15.07 5.21
C THR A 411 -23.86 14.68 4.06
N ASP A 412 -25.16 14.94 4.21
CA ASP A 412 -26.13 14.82 3.11
C ASP A 412 -25.67 15.54 1.84
N GLU A 413 -25.00 16.69 1.96
CA GLU A 413 -24.45 17.40 0.79
C GLU A 413 -23.35 16.60 0.09
N ALA A 414 -22.49 15.91 0.85
CA ALA A 414 -21.44 15.07 0.29
C ALA A 414 -22.02 13.82 -0.38
N VAL A 415 -23.07 13.24 0.20
CA VAL A 415 -23.82 12.10 -0.36
C VAL A 415 -24.55 12.48 -1.64
N ASN A 416 -25.27 13.60 -1.62
CA ASN A 416 -26.11 14.06 -2.74
C ASN A 416 -25.32 14.77 -3.83
N ARG A 417 -24.04 15.10 -3.58
CA ARG A 417 -23.09 15.51 -4.62
C ARG A 417 -22.84 14.31 -5.53
N LYS A 418 -23.70 14.15 -6.53
CA LYS A 418 -23.48 13.25 -7.68
C LYS A 418 -22.06 13.47 -8.15
N GLY A 419 -21.23 12.44 -7.95
CA GLY A 419 -19.79 12.51 -8.08
C GLY A 419 -19.41 13.20 -9.38
N GLY A 420 -18.53 14.20 -9.29
CA GLY A 420 -18.00 14.85 -10.48
C GLY A 420 -17.43 13.83 -11.47
N TYR A 421 -17.55 14.16 -12.75
CA TYR A 421 -17.34 13.26 -13.88
C TYR A 421 -15.87 12.79 -13.97
N SER A 422 -15.65 11.53 -14.39
CA SER A 422 -14.30 11.08 -14.76
C SER A 422 -13.78 11.92 -15.94
N LYS A 423 -12.46 11.92 -16.18
CA LYS A 423 -11.88 12.69 -17.29
C LYS A 423 -12.45 12.24 -18.64
N GLU A 424 -12.70 10.95 -18.78
CA GLU A 424 -13.28 10.30 -19.95
C GLU A 424 -14.76 10.70 -20.10
N GLN A 425 -15.53 10.67 -19.00
CA GLN A 425 -16.93 11.11 -19.01
C GLN A 425 -17.06 12.61 -19.31
N ALA A 426 -16.19 13.45 -18.75
CA ALA A 426 -16.16 14.87 -19.05
C ALA A 426 -15.81 15.14 -20.51
N HIS A 427 -14.85 14.38 -21.06
CA HIS A 427 -14.48 14.46 -22.46
C HIS A 427 -15.64 14.05 -23.39
N ASP A 428 -16.34 12.96 -23.08
CA ASP A 428 -17.49 12.49 -23.88
C ASP A 428 -18.66 13.48 -23.82
N ILE A 429 -18.96 14.04 -22.64
CA ILE A 429 -20.02 15.04 -22.50
C ILE A 429 -19.66 16.33 -23.23
N PHE A 430 -18.41 16.78 -23.18
CA PHE A 430 -18.01 18.02 -23.85
C PHE A 430 -17.99 17.86 -25.39
N ASN A 431 -17.74 16.66 -25.91
CA ASN A 431 -17.81 16.36 -27.35
C ASN A 431 -19.24 16.12 -27.85
N THR A 432 -20.18 15.79 -26.98
CA THR A 432 -21.59 15.54 -27.36
C THR A 432 -22.49 16.74 -27.11
N ALA A 433 -22.21 17.55 -26.09
CA ALA A 433 -22.95 18.76 -25.80
C ALA A 433 -22.66 19.84 -26.86
N THR A 434 -23.70 20.32 -27.53
CA THR A 434 -23.61 21.34 -28.57
C THR A 434 -24.27 22.65 -28.15
N VAL A 435 -23.76 23.75 -28.70
CA VAL A 435 -24.25 25.11 -28.46
C VAL A 435 -24.30 25.90 -29.76
N SER A 436 -25.36 26.69 -29.93
CA SER A 436 -25.48 27.67 -31.02
C SER A 436 -24.85 28.98 -30.57
N VAL A 437 -23.76 29.39 -31.23
CA VAL A 437 -23.00 30.57 -30.81
C VAL A 437 -23.64 31.83 -31.42
N PRO A 438 -24.01 32.84 -30.61
CA PRO A 438 -24.70 34.03 -31.12
C PRO A 438 -23.77 35.03 -31.84
N ALA A 439 -22.48 35.07 -31.50
CA ALA A 439 -21.52 36.06 -32.01
C ALA A 439 -20.11 35.46 -32.21
N GLY A 440 -19.25 36.13 -32.99
CA GLY A 440 -17.86 35.70 -33.23
C GLY A 440 -17.66 34.72 -34.40
N LYS A 441 -16.50 34.05 -34.44
CA LYS A 441 -16.03 33.15 -35.52
C LYS A 441 -16.95 31.94 -35.75
N PHE A 442 -17.69 31.53 -34.73
CA PHE A 442 -18.66 30.44 -34.79
C PHE A 442 -20.12 30.93 -34.84
N SER A 443 -20.36 32.22 -35.09
CA SER A 443 -21.71 32.80 -35.15
C SER A 443 -22.61 32.04 -36.14
N GLY A 444 -23.80 31.66 -35.68
CA GLY A 444 -24.79 30.92 -36.45
C GLY A 444 -24.47 29.44 -36.69
N LYS A 445 -23.37 28.92 -36.13
CA LYS A 445 -23.01 27.50 -36.18
C LYS A 445 -23.32 26.81 -34.85
N THR A 446 -23.72 25.54 -34.96
CA THR A 446 -23.82 24.63 -33.83
C THR A 446 -22.49 23.92 -33.67
N VAL A 447 -21.79 24.17 -32.56
CA VAL A 447 -20.46 23.61 -32.26
C VAL A 447 -20.48 22.91 -30.91
N THR A 448 -19.57 21.97 -30.72
CA THR A 448 -19.46 21.25 -29.43
C THR A 448 -18.78 22.14 -28.37
N ILE A 449 -19.04 21.84 -27.10
CA ILE A 449 -18.34 22.52 -25.99
C ILE A 449 -16.84 22.26 -26.06
N TRP A 450 -16.43 21.05 -26.45
CA TRP A 450 -15.02 20.69 -26.63
C TRP A 450 -14.32 21.54 -27.69
N GLU A 451 -14.93 21.74 -28.86
CA GLU A 451 -14.36 22.60 -29.91
C GLU A 451 -14.25 24.05 -29.46
N LEU A 452 -15.22 24.51 -28.66
CA LEU A 452 -15.30 25.89 -28.22
C LEU A 452 -14.28 26.22 -27.13
N ILE A 453 -14.08 25.35 -26.14
CA ILE A 453 -13.05 25.53 -25.10
C ILE A 453 -11.62 25.32 -25.63
N ASN A 454 -11.45 24.65 -26.76
CA ASN A 454 -10.16 24.48 -27.45
C ASN A 454 -9.91 25.55 -28.52
N SER A 455 -10.80 26.53 -28.63
CA SER A 455 -10.65 27.64 -29.56
C SER A 455 -9.92 28.83 -28.92
N GLU A 456 -9.70 29.88 -29.71
CA GLU A 456 -9.04 31.12 -29.31
C GLU A 456 -9.79 31.90 -28.20
N TYR A 457 -11.03 31.51 -27.87
CA TYR A 457 -11.84 32.15 -26.82
C TYR A 457 -11.38 31.83 -25.39
N PHE A 458 -10.59 30.76 -25.19
CA PHE A 458 -10.14 30.31 -23.88
C PHE A 458 -8.64 30.13 -23.84
N THR A 459 -8.00 30.56 -22.74
CA THR A 459 -6.60 30.21 -22.49
C THR A 459 -6.48 28.78 -21.97
N GLU A 460 -5.28 28.21 -22.09
CA GLU A 460 -4.92 26.91 -21.51
C GLU A 460 -5.30 26.77 -20.03
N ASP A 461 -5.09 27.83 -19.25
CA ASP A 461 -5.41 27.87 -17.82
C ASP A 461 -6.91 27.89 -17.57
N GLN A 462 -7.66 28.73 -18.30
CA GLN A 462 -9.11 28.79 -18.20
C GLN A 462 -9.77 27.47 -18.61
N ARG A 463 -9.26 26.82 -19.65
CA ARG A 463 -9.73 25.50 -20.09
C ARG A 463 -9.49 24.44 -19.01
N ARG A 464 -8.27 24.38 -18.46
CA ARG A 464 -7.93 23.43 -17.39
C ARG A 464 -8.79 23.64 -16.16
N ASP A 465 -9.01 24.88 -15.76
CA ASP A 465 -9.84 25.21 -14.61
C ASP A 465 -11.31 24.85 -14.85
N LEU A 466 -11.86 25.16 -16.03
CA LEU A 466 -13.24 24.84 -16.37
C LEU A 466 -13.52 23.33 -16.43
N ILE A 467 -12.58 22.54 -16.99
CA ILE A 467 -12.65 21.08 -16.96
C ILE A 467 -12.55 20.56 -15.52
N ARG A 468 -11.64 21.12 -14.69
CA ARG A 468 -11.49 20.73 -13.28
C ARG A 468 -12.74 21.05 -12.46
N GLN A 469 -13.37 22.20 -12.69
CA GLN A 469 -14.60 22.61 -12.01
C GLN A 469 -15.79 21.72 -12.41
N TYR A 470 -15.86 21.32 -13.69
CA TYR A 470 -16.86 20.36 -14.15
C TYR A 470 -16.64 18.95 -13.56
N MET A 471 -15.40 18.46 -13.61
CA MET A 471 -15.00 17.15 -13.05
C MET A 471 -15.12 17.08 -11.53
N SER A 472 -15.13 18.22 -10.84
CA SER A 472 -15.39 18.29 -9.40
C SER A 472 -16.87 18.49 -9.06
N GLY A 473 -17.74 18.63 -10.07
CA GLY A 473 -19.17 18.85 -9.89
C GLY A 473 -19.55 20.25 -9.41
N HIS A 474 -18.60 21.19 -9.32
CA HIS A 474 -18.86 22.58 -8.94
C HIS A 474 -19.71 23.32 -9.97
N VAL A 475 -19.55 22.95 -11.26
CA VAL A 475 -20.23 23.60 -12.38
C VAL A 475 -20.91 22.53 -13.23
N THR A 476 -22.18 22.76 -13.58
CA THR A 476 -22.94 21.89 -14.50
C THR A 476 -22.70 22.27 -15.95
N ILE A 477 -22.99 21.36 -16.88
CA ILE A 477 -22.83 21.62 -18.32
C ILE A 477 -23.67 22.83 -18.78
N GLU A 478 -24.85 23.02 -18.19
CA GLU A 478 -25.74 24.15 -18.47
C GLU A 478 -25.14 25.49 -18.06
N LYS A 479 -24.45 25.53 -16.91
CA LYS A 479 -23.73 26.72 -16.44
C LYS A 479 -22.54 27.03 -17.35
N ILE A 480 -21.82 26.00 -17.81
CA ILE A 480 -20.74 26.13 -18.78
C ILE A 480 -21.26 26.70 -20.09
N ILE A 481 -22.36 26.16 -20.64
CA ILE A 481 -22.99 26.68 -21.86
C ILE A 481 -23.34 28.16 -21.70
N LYS A 482 -23.97 28.56 -20.59
CA LYS A 482 -24.29 29.98 -20.33
C LYS A 482 -23.04 30.85 -20.23
N PHE A 483 -22.01 30.41 -19.52
CA PHE A 483 -20.75 31.13 -19.40
C PHE A 483 -20.10 31.37 -20.77
N ILE A 484 -20.04 30.32 -21.60
CA ILE A 484 -19.41 30.41 -22.91
C ILE A 484 -20.22 31.29 -23.89
N ILE A 485 -21.55 31.30 -23.81
CA ILE A 485 -22.40 32.18 -24.64
C ILE A 485 -22.26 33.66 -24.24
N THR A 486 -21.86 33.93 -22.99
CA THR A 486 -21.79 35.30 -22.44
C THR A 486 -20.43 35.97 -22.70
N ILE A 487 -19.39 35.18 -22.97
CA ILE A 487 -18.07 35.66 -23.43
C ILE A 487 -18.17 36.02 -24.91
#